data_AF-A0A927WHS1-F1
#
_entry.id   AF-A0A927WHS1-F1
#
_cell.length_a   1.000
_cell.length_b   1.000
_cell.length_c   1.000
_cell.angle_alpha   90.00
_cell.angle_beta   90.00
_cell.angle_gamma   90.00
#
_symmetry.space_group_name_H-M   'P 1'
#
loop_
_entity.id
_entity.type
_entity.pdbx_description
1 polymer ?
#
loop_
_entity_poly.entity_id
_entity_poly.type
_entity_poly.pdbx_seq_one_letter_code
_entity_poly.pdbx_strand_id
1 'polypeptide(L)'
;MLSQEFREELDNYILLHYRPEGATERHFDDDNEKPLPSGVALGAIAAAISPNLFKGIDYLIAKLGATFSEKLMWWIKKQGRKPVDVYSAIDISKEHFAKIRNNPQYHPTKGTALAFAIALHLNMEDTQDLLKRAGYALTDSSKSDVIVMCFLEKGIYKIDEINAVLYSYDCKPLTNWRGNK
;
A
#
# COMPACT_ATOMS: atom_id res chain seq x y z
N MET A 1 29.80 -9.01 30.69
CA MET A 1 28.42 -9.52 30.73
C MET A 1 27.53 -8.47 30.07
N LEU A 2 26.68 -8.85 29.11
CA LEU A 2 25.73 -7.92 28.48
C LEU A 2 24.62 -7.58 29.49
N SER A 3 24.18 -6.31 29.56
CA SER A 3 23.16 -5.87 30.52
C SER A 3 21.83 -6.57 30.26
N GLN A 4 21.07 -6.81 31.34
CA GLN A 4 19.79 -7.51 31.28
C GLN A 4 18.76 -6.73 30.46
N GLU A 5 18.77 -5.39 30.54
CA GLU A 5 17.94 -4.49 29.72
C GLU A 5 18.19 -4.66 28.21
N PHE A 6 19.44 -4.86 27.79
CA PHE A 6 19.78 -4.98 26.37
C PHE A 6 19.37 -6.33 25.78
N ARG A 7 19.33 -7.39 26.61
CA ARG A 7 18.81 -8.71 26.18
C ARG A 7 17.30 -8.69 26.01
N GLU A 8 16.57 -8.03 26.90
CA GLU A 8 15.11 -7.86 26.80
C GLU A 8 14.70 -6.97 25.60
N GLU A 9 15.49 -5.94 25.31
CA GLU A 9 15.30 -5.09 24.13
C GLU A 9 15.55 -5.85 22.81
N LEU A 10 16.58 -6.70 22.77
CA LEU A 10 16.90 -7.53 21.61
C LEU A 10 15.87 -8.65 21.38
N ASP A 11 15.37 -9.29 22.45
CA ASP A 11 14.35 -10.35 22.36
C ASP A 11 13.00 -9.80 21.88
N ASN A 12 12.59 -8.62 22.36
CA ASN A 12 11.37 -7.95 21.87
C ASN A 12 11.49 -7.51 20.40
N TYR A 13 12.68 -7.04 20.00
CA TYR A 13 12.94 -6.66 18.61
C TYR A 13 12.88 -7.86 17.68
N ILE A 14 13.47 -9.01 18.07
CA ILE A 14 13.40 -10.25 17.29
C ILE A 14 11.97 -10.78 17.22
N LEU A 15 11.19 -10.74 18.30
CA LEU A 15 9.80 -11.22 18.33
C LEU A 15 8.85 -10.41 17.41
N LEU A 16 9.02 -9.09 17.35
CA LEU A 16 8.18 -8.21 16.54
C LEU A 16 8.58 -8.18 15.06
N HIS A 17 9.84 -8.50 14.74
CA HIS A 17 10.39 -8.31 13.40
C HIS A 17 10.88 -9.60 12.70
N TYR A 18 10.95 -10.74 13.37
CA TYR A 18 11.29 -12.03 12.76
C TYR A 18 10.03 -12.82 12.37
N ARG A 19 9.76 -12.93 11.07
CA ARG A 19 8.74 -13.82 10.51
C ARG A 19 9.39 -14.72 9.45
N PRO A 20 9.74 -15.98 9.76
CA PRO A 20 10.35 -16.86 8.78
C PRO A 20 9.30 -17.30 7.74
N GLU A 21 9.60 -17.12 6.45
CA GLU A 21 8.79 -17.69 5.38
C GLU A 21 8.93 -19.23 5.36
N GLY A 22 7.80 -19.94 5.28
CA GLY A 22 7.75 -21.41 5.18
C GLY A 22 7.33 -22.17 6.44
N ALA A 23 6.80 -21.51 7.47
CA ALA A 23 6.20 -22.22 8.61
C ALA A 23 4.90 -22.93 8.18
N THR A 24 4.92 -24.27 8.20
CA THR A 24 3.75 -25.13 8.00
C THR A 24 2.60 -24.68 8.91
N GLU A 25 1.38 -24.61 8.37
CA GLU A 25 0.19 -24.24 9.14
C GLU A 25 0.11 -25.06 10.43
N ARG A 26 0.04 -24.37 11.58
CA ARG A 26 -0.44 -25.01 12.80
C ARG A 26 -1.92 -25.29 12.58
N HIS A 27 -2.27 -26.58 12.53
CA HIS A 27 -3.66 -27.02 12.69
C HIS A 27 -4.21 -26.40 13.96
N PHE A 28 -5.36 -25.74 13.86
CA PHE A 28 -6.10 -25.17 14.98
C PHE A 28 -6.78 -26.28 15.79
N ASP A 29 -6.00 -27.12 16.44
CA ASP A 29 -6.50 -28.06 17.45
C ASP A 29 -5.51 -28.05 18.62
N ASP A 30 -5.65 -27.06 19.50
CA ASP A 30 -5.26 -27.21 20.91
C ASP A 30 -6.10 -26.27 21.79
N ASP A 31 -7.22 -26.80 22.27
CA ASP A 31 -8.07 -26.21 23.30
C ASP A 31 -7.29 -26.10 24.62
N ASN A 32 -6.46 -25.05 24.79
CA ASN A 32 -5.94 -24.68 26.12
C ASN A 32 -5.36 -23.25 26.26
N GLU A 33 -5.82 -22.27 25.48
CA GLU A 33 -5.62 -20.87 25.86
C GLU A 33 -6.70 -20.43 26.85
N LYS A 34 -6.28 -20.25 28.12
CA LYS A 34 -7.14 -19.69 29.18
C LYS A 34 -7.60 -18.29 28.76
N PRO A 35 -8.91 -17.98 28.74
CA PRO A 35 -9.39 -16.70 28.23
C PRO A 35 -8.89 -15.55 29.11
N LEU A 36 -8.44 -14.48 28.45
CA LEU A 36 -8.14 -13.20 29.10
C LEU A 36 -9.37 -12.77 29.93
N PRO A 37 -9.21 -12.35 31.20
CA PRO A 37 -10.34 -12.01 32.04
C PRO A 37 -11.21 -10.93 31.36
N SER A 38 -12.49 -11.27 31.17
CA SER A 38 -13.52 -10.39 30.64
C SER A 38 -13.80 -9.27 31.64
N GLY A 39 -12.99 -8.21 31.60
CA GLY A 39 -13.12 -7.15 32.59
C GLY A 39 -12.04 -6.07 32.57
N VAL A 40 -11.16 -6.01 31.58
CA VAL A 40 -10.35 -4.79 31.39
C VAL A 40 -11.30 -3.72 30.86
N ALA A 41 -11.85 -2.92 31.78
CA ALA A 41 -12.69 -1.79 31.44
C ALA A 41 -11.95 -0.91 30.44
N LEU A 42 -12.58 -0.58 29.30
CA LEU A 42 -12.08 0.39 28.32
C LEU A 42 -11.60 1.69 29.00
N GLY A 43 -12.22 2.05 30.14
CA GLY A 43 -11.85 3.19 30.98
C GLY A 43 -10.50 3.09 31.69
N ALA A 44 -10.05 1.88 32.07
CA ALA A 44 -8.73 1.68 32.68
C ALA A 44 -7.59 1.79 31.63
N ILE A 45 -7.86 1.39 30.38
CA ILE A 45 -6.93 1.54 29.26
C ILE A 45 -6.75 3.03 28.94
N ALA A 46 -7.82 3.81 28.91
CA ALA A 46 -7.77 5.25 28.67
C ALA A 46 -6.96 6.03 29.73
N ALA A 47 -7.05 5.64 31.01
CA ALA A 47 -6.29 6.25 32.11
C ALA A 47 -4.79 5.87 32.11
N ALA A 48 -4.43 4.72 31.51
CA ALA A 48 -3.06 4.24 31.40
C ALA A 48 -2.30 4.75 30.17
N ILE A 49 -3.00 5.36 29.19
CA ILE A 49 -2.33 6.02 28.06
C ILE A 49 -1.70 7.31 28.59
N SER A 50 -0.40 7.24 28.91
CA SER A 50 0.39 8.39 29.35
C SER A 50 0.19 9.58 28.40
N PRO A 51 0.02 10.82 28.90
CA PRO A 51 0.01 12.03 28.07
C PRO A 51 1.22 12.16 27.13
N ASN A 52 2.32 11.47 27.45
CA ASN A 52 3.51 11.38 26.60
C ASN A 52 3.28 10.53 25.34
N LEU A 53 2.40 9.53 25.37
CA LEU A 53 2.05 8.73 24.18
C LEU A 53 1.28 9.59 23.16
N PHE A 54 0.29 10.36 23.62
CA PHE A 54 -0.47 11.25 22.72
C PHE A 54 0.42 12.31 22.08
N LYS A 55 1.31 12.95 22.86
CA LYS A 55 2.33 13.87 22.31
C LYS A 55 3.24 13.18 21.30
N GLY A 56 3.61 11.92 21.54
CA GLY A 56 4.38 11.10 20.61
C GLY A 56 3.63 10.84 19.30
N ILE A 57 2.35 10.50 19.38
CA ILE A 57 1.48 10.29 18.20
C ILE A 57 1.31 11.59 17.41
N ASP A 58 1.02 12.71 18.08
CA ASP A 58 0.89 14.03 17.44
C ASP A 58 2.16 14.43 16.69
N TYR A 59 3.33 14.17 17.29
CA TYR A 59 4.63 14.39 16.65
C TYR A 59 4.84 13.51 15.41
N LEU A 60 4.42 12.24 15.45
CA LEU A 60 4.51 11.34 14.30
C LEU A 60 3.55 11.78 13.17
N ILE A 61 2.33 12.20 13.52
CA ILE A 61 1.35 12.75 12.56
C ILE A 61 1.92 14.01 11.88
N ALA A 62 2.57 14.89 12.63
CA ALA A 62 3.20 16.09 12.09
C ALA A 62 4.38 15.80 11.13
N LYS A 63 4.92 14.58 11.16
CA LYS A 63 6.02 14.11 10.30
C LYS A 63 5.59 13.23 9.14
N LEU A 64 4.27 13.06 8.91
CA LEU A 64 3.79 12.26 7.80
C LEU A 64 4.35 12.79 6.47
N GLY A 65 4.81 11.85 5.64
CA GLY A 65 5.23 12.16 4.28
C GLY A 65 4.02 12.46 3.39
N ALA A 66 4.29 12.93 2.17
CA ALA A 66 3.25 13.22 1.19
C ALA A 66 2.32 12.02 0.96
N THR A 67 1.02 12.28 0.94
CA THR A 67 -0.04 11.34 0.58
C THR A 67 0.09 10.87 -0.87
N PHE A 68 -0.66 9.83 -1.26
CA PHE A 68 -0.75 9.39 -2.66
C PHE A 68 -1.10 10.56 -3.59
N SER A 69 -2.12 11.35 -3.23
CA SER A 69 -2.62 12.46 -4.05
C SER A 69 -1.55 13.53 -4.24
N GLU A 70 -0.88 13.95 -3.17
CA GLU A 70 0.20 14.93 -3.24
C GLU A 70 1.37 14.44 -4.08
N LYS A 71 1.79 13.18 -3.92
CA LYS A 71 2.87 12.59 -4.71
C LYS A 71 2.50 12.43 -6.18
N LEU A 72 1.26 12.02 -6.48
CA LEU A 72 0.74 11.94 -7.85
C LEU A 72 0.75 13.32 -8.52
N MET A 73 0.24 14.34 -7.84
CA MET A 73 0.22 15.72 -8.35
C MET A 73 1.63 16.28 -8.54
N TRP A 74 2.56 15.94 -7.64
CA TRP A 74 3.97 16.29 -7.78
C TRP A 74 4.58 15.65 -9.04
N TRP A 75 4.31 14.37 -9.32
CA TRP A 75 4.80 13.69 -10.53
C TRP A 75 4.25 14.32 -11.81
N ILE A 76 2.95 14.59 -11.85
CA ILE A 76 2.30 15.26 -13.00
C ILE A 76 2.98 16.60 -13.28
N LYS A 77 3.23 17.40 -12.22
CA LYS A 77 3.92 18.69 -12.33
C LYS A 77 5.38 18.53 -12.76
N LYS A 78 6.11 17.59 -12.15
CA LYS A 78 7.54 17.32 -12.44
C LYS A 78 7.75 16.94 -13.91
N GLN A 79 6.82 16.20 -14.51
CA GLN A 79 6.86 15.81 -15.91
C GLN A 79 6.28 16.86 -16.88
N GLY A 80 5.78 17.98 -16.38
CA GLY A 80 5.18 19.04 -17.20
C GLY A 80 3.90 18.63 -17.93
N ARG A 81 3.21 17.58 -17.49
CA ARG A 81 1.98 17.07 -18.12
C ARG A 81 0.75 17.75 -17.52
N LYS A 82 -0.32 17.92 -18.31
CA LYS A 82 -1.60 18.39 -17.75
C LYS A 82 -2.30 17.20 -17.09
N PRO A 83 -3.02 17.40 -15.97
CA PRO A 83 -3.75 16.31 -15.32
C PRO A 83 -4.70 15.55 -16.26
N VAL A 84 -5.34 16.25 -17.20
CA VAL A 84 -6.24 15.66 -18.21
C VAL A 84 -5.54 14.65 -19.11
N ASP A 85 -4.32 14.95 -19.55
CA ASP A 85 -3.53 14.06 -20.41
C ASP A 85 -3.17 12.76 -19.66
N VAL A 86 -3.09 12.81 -18.33
CA VAL A 86 -2.71 11.66 -17.50
C VAL A 86 -3.90 10.77 -17.17
N TYR A 87 -5.01 11.32 -16.68
CA TYR A 87 -6.16 10.46 -16.31
C TYR A 87 -6.91 9.92 -17.53
N SER A 88 -6.96 10.66 -18.65
CA SER A 88 -7.65 10.20 -19.85
C SER A 88 -6.88 9.10 -20.58
N ALA A 89 -5.54 9.08 -20.48
CA ALA A 89 -4.70 8.05 -21.09
C ALA A 89 -4.89 6.64 -20.48
N ILE A 90 -5.61 6.53 -19.37
CA ILE A 90 -5.88 5.28 -18.65
C ILE A 90 -7.38 5.09 -18.37
N ASP A 91 -8.25 5.73 -19.15
CA ASP A 91 -9.72 5.62 -19.04
C ASP A 91 -10.28 5.95 -17.65
N ILE A 92 -9.60 6.82 -16.89
CA ILE A 92 -10.10 7.33 -15.62
C ILE A 92 -10.91 8.60 -15.88
N SER A 93 -12.15 8.66 -15.38
CA SER A 93 -13.00 9.83 -15.57
C SER A 93 -12.48 11.04 -14.79
N LYS A 94 -12.83 12.24 -15.24
CA LYS A 94 -12.51 13.49 -14.56
C LYS A 94 -13.08 13.53 -13.13
N GLU A 95 -14.26 12.96 -12.91
CA GLU A 95 -14.92 12.89 -11.61
C GLU A 95 -14.17 11.95 -10.66
N HIS A 96 -13.71 10.80 -11.16
CA HIS A 96 -12.88 9.88 -10.38
C HIS A 96 -11.55 10.53 -10.02
N PHE A 97 -10.87 11.16 -10.98
CA PHE A 97 -9.66 11.91 -10.71
C PHE A 97 -9.89 13.08 -9.72
N ALA A 98 -11.03 13.78 -9.81
CA ALA A 98 -11.37 14.84 -8.88
C ALA A 98 -11.55 14.32 -7.44
N LYS A 99 -12.07 13.10 -7.25
CA LYS A 99 -12.13 12.46 -5.92
C LYS A 99 -10.73 12.21 -5.37
N ILE A 100 -9.81 11.67 -6.18
CA ILE A 100 -8.41 11.46 -5.80
C ILE A 100 -7.76 12.80 -5.40
N ARG A 101 -7.99 13.85 -6.18
CA ARG A 101 -7.35 15.14 -5.96
C ARG A 101 -7.89 15.92 -4.76
N ASN A 102 -9.21 15.92 -4.57
CA ASN A 102 -9.87 16.85 -3.66
C ASN A 102 -10.29 16.23 -2.32
N ASN A 103 -10.29 14.90 -2.18
CA ASN A 103 -10.66 14.22 -0.94
C ASN A 103 -9.43 13.54 -0.33
N PRO A 104 -8.84 14.10 0.76
CA PRO A 104 -7.66 13.52 1.41
C PRO A 104 -7.86 12.09 1.93
N GLN A 105 -9.11 11.70 2.23
CA GLN A 105 -9.47 10.35 2.68
C GLN A 105 -9.83 9.41 1.53
N TYR A 106 -9.79 9.87 0.29
CA TYR A 106 -10.05 9.01 -0.86
C TYR A 106 -8.87 8.07 -1.11
N HIS A 107 -9.16 6.78 -1.10
CA HIS A 107 -8.17 5.74 -1.37
C HIS A 107 -8.46 5.16 -2.77
N PRO A 108 -7.61 5.41 -3.78
CA PRO A 108 -7.76 4.76 -5.07
C PRO A 108 -7.56 3.25 -4.91
N THR A 109 -8.12 2.45 -5.82
CA THR A 109 -7.81 1.01 -5.82
C THR A 109 -6.34 0.79 -6.21
N LYS A 110 -5.77 -0.36 -5.84
CA LYS A 110 -4.43 -0.76 -6.28
C LYS A 110 -4.26 -0.71 -7.80
N GLY A 111 -5.26 -1.17 -8.55
CA GLY A 111 -5.29 -1.11 -10.02
C GLY A 111 -5.24 0.33 -10.54
N THR A 112 -6.04 1.22 -9.96
CA THR A 112 -6.02 2.65 -10.29
C THR A 112 -4.67 3.30 -9.99
N ALA A 113 -4.06 2.99 -8.84
CA ALA A 113 -2.76 3.52 -8.47
C ALA A 113 -1.64 3.04 -9.42
N LEU A 114 -1.66 1.75 -9.79
CA LEU A 114 -0.77 1.19 -10.81
C LEU A 114 -0.99 1.82 -12.18
N ALA A 115 -2.23 2.02 -12.60
CA ALA A 115 -2.54 2.68 -13.87
C ALA A 115 -1.95 4.10 -13.92
N PHE A 116 -2.00 4.87 -12.82
CA PHE A 116 -1.32 6.17 -12.77
C PHE A 116 0.20 6.07 -12.86
N ALA A 117 0.82 5.09 -12.21
CA ALA A 117 2.26 4.85 -12.33
C ALA A 117 2.65 4.53 -13.78
N ILE A 118 1.86 3.70 -14.46
CA ILE A 118 2.01 3.36 -15.87
C ILE A 118 1.82 4.59 -16.76
N ALA A 119 0.75 5.38 -16.54
CA ALA A 119 0.48 6.61 -17.30
C ALA A 119 1.64 7.61 -17.21
N LEU A 120 2.29 7.68 -16.05
CA LEU A 120 3.44 8.54 -15.78
C LEU A 120 4.78 7.89 -16.16
N HIS A 121 4.79 6.67 -16.70
CA HIS A 121 5.98 5.94 -17.09
C HIS A 121 7.01 5.86 -15.94
N LEU A 122 6.53 5.62 -14.72
CA LEU A 122 7.40 5.49 -13.55
C LEU A 122 8.19 4.19 -13.62
N ASN A 123 9.46 4.25 -13.20
CA ASN A 123 10.25 3.04 -13.01
C ASN A 123 9.74 2.23 -11.79
N MET A 124 10.37 1.07 -11.53
CA MET A 124 9.97 0.18 -10.43
C MET A 124 10.00 0.87 -9.06
N GLU A 125 11.08 1.58 -8.74
CA GLU A 125 11.27 2.24 -7.43
C GLU A 125 10.24 3.36 -7.21
N ASP A 126 10.05 4.21 -8.21
CA ASP A 126 9.08 5.31 -8.18
C ASP A 126 7.63 4.80 -8.13
N THR A 127 7.34 3.67 -8.79
CA THR A 127 6.05 2.98 -8.70
C THR A 127 5.80 2.45 -7.29
N GLN A 128 6.80 1.80 -6.68
CA GLN A 128 6.69 1.30 -5.31
C GLN A 128 6.50 2.45 -4.30
N ASP A 129 7.23 3.57 -4.43
CA ASP A 129 7.02 4.76 -3.59
C ASP A 129 5.58 5.29 -3.73
N LEU A 130 5.05 5.37 -4.94
CA LEU A 130 3.69 5.85 -5.18
C LEU A 130 2.64 4.90 -4.59
N LEU A 131 2.78 3.59 -4.78
CA LEU A 131 1.87 2.58 -4.22
C LEU A 131 1.90 2.56 -2.70
N LYS A 132 3.08 2.65 -2.10
CA LYS A 132 3.25 2.66 -0.65
C LYS A 132 2.45 3.79 0.00
N ARG A 133 2.38 4.95 -0.65
CA ARG A 133 1.59 6.11 -0.19
C ARG A 133 0.08 5.91 -0.28
N ALA A 134 -0.38 4.93 -1.04
CA ALA A 134 -1.78 4.48 -1.08
C ALA A 134 -2.02 3.23 -0.21
N GLY A 135 -1.01 2.75 0.52
CA GLY A 135 -1.11 1.55 1.36
C GLY A 135 -0.98 0.23 0.59
N TYR A 136 -0.38 0.23 -0.60
CA TYR A 136 -0.19 -0.96 -1.42
C TYR A 136 1.28 -1.30 -1.62
N ALA A 137 1.54 -2.56 -1.93
CA ALA A 137 2.84 -3.06 -2.40
C ALA A 137 2.63 -3.96 -3.63
N LEU A 138 3.65 -4.08 -4.47
CA LEU A 138 3.75 -5.16 -5.45
C LEU A 138 4.37 -6.37 -4.76
N THR A 139 3.73 -7.54 -4.88
CA THR A 139 4.16 -8.78 -4.22
C THR A 139 4.34 -9.90 -5.25
N ASP A 140 5.28 -10.79 -4.99
CA ASP A 140 5.49 -12.03 -5.75
C ASP A 140 4.38 -13.08 -5.53
N SER A 141 3.67 -12.96 -4.41
CA SER A 141 2.49 -13.78 -4.07
C SER A 141 1.23 -13.47 -4.88
N SER A 142 1.25 -12.43 -5.73
CA SER A 142 0.11 -11.99 -6.53
C SER A 142 0.41 -12.15 -8.02
N LYS A 143 -0.36 -13.01 -8.71
CA LYS A 143 -0.22 -13.22 -10.17
C LYS A 143 -0.33 -11.89 -10.94
N SER A 144 -1.29 -11.03 -10.58
CA SER A 144 -1.45 -9.73 -11.24
C SER A 144 -0.24 -8.82 -11.02
N ASP A 145 0.35 -8.86 -9.83
CA ASP A 145 1.50 -8.03 -9.51
C ASP A 145 2.74 -8.48 -10.28
N VAL A 146 3.00 -9.78 -10.35
CA VAL A 146 4.11 -10.36 -11.13
C VAL A 146 4.00 -9.97 -12.61
N ILE A 147 2.78 -10.02 -13.17
CA ILE A 147 2.54 -9.55 -14.53
C ILE A 147 2.91 -8.08 -14.66
N VAL A 148 2.37 -7.20 -13.81
CA VAL A 148 2.64 -5.75 -13.89
C VAL A 148 4.12 -5.44 -13.67
N MET A 149 4.80 -6.13 -12.75
CA MET A 149 6.24 -5.99 -12.51
C MET A 149 7.05 -6.30 -13.78
N CYS A 150 6.71 -7.36 -14.49
CA CYS A 150 7.36 -7.72 -15.76
C CYS A 150 7.24 -6.61 -16.82
N PHE A 151 6.08 -5.96 -16.92
CA PHE A 151 5.88 -4.83 -17.84
C PHE A 151 6.69 -3.59 -17.43
N LEU A 152 6.74 -3.27 -16.13
CA LEU A 152 7.54 -2.17 -15.59
C LEU A 152 9.03 -2.38 -15.84
N GLU A 153 9.55 -3.58 -15.61
CA GLU A 153 10.96 -3.94 -15.86
C GLU A 153 11.33 -3.82 -17.35
N LYS A 154 10.40 -4.17 -18.24
CA LYS A 154 10.58 -4.04 -19.69
C LYS A 154 10.35 -2.62 -20.21
N GLY A 155 9.91 -1.69 -19.36
CA GLY A 155 9.58 -0.32 -19.75
C GLY A 155 8.39 -0.22 -20.72
N ILE A 156 7.47 -1.18 -20.67
CA ILE A 156 6.28 -1.22 -21.53
C ILE A 156 5.12 -0.60 -20.76
N TYR A 157 4.73 0.62 -21.12
CA TYR A 157 3.73 1.42 -20.39
C TYR A 157 2.38 1.52 -21.09
N LYS A 158 2.04 0.56 -21.96
CA LYS A 158 0.78 0.55 -22.69
C LYS A 158 -0.32 -0.12 -21.87
N ILE A 159 -1.23 0.68 -21.33
CA ILE A 159 -2.28 0.21 -20.41
C ILE A 159 -3.17 -0.88 -21.02
N ASP A 160 -3.48 -0.78 -22.31
CA ASP A 160 -4.31 -1.78 -23.01
C ASP A 160 -3.62 -3.13 -23.17
N GLU A 161 -2.32 -3.14 -23.46
CA GLU A 161 -1.54 -4.38 -23.56
C GLU A 161 -1.44 -5.06 -22.18
N ILE A 162 -1.21 -4.27 -21.13
CA ILE A 162 -1.17 -4.76 -19.74
C ILE A 162 -2.53 -5.34 -19.34
N ASN A 163 -3.62 -4.62 -19.61
CA ASN A 163 -4.97 -5.08 -19.31
C ASN A 163 -5.35 -6.34 -20.08
N ALA A 164 -4.97 -6.44 -21.35
CA ALA A 164 -5.20 -7.63 -22.16
C ALA A 164 -4.47 -8.87 -21.61
N VAL A 165 -3.21 -8.72 -21.17
CA VAL A 165 -2.47 -9.80 -20.53
C VAL A 165 -3.04 -10.14 -19.16
N LEU A 166 -3.39 -9.15 -18.32
CA LEU A 166 -4.07 -9.42 -17.06
C LEU A 166 -5.33 -10.25 -17.30
N TYR A 167 -6.14 -9.85 -18.28
CA TYR A 167 -7.37 -10.56 -18.64
C TYR A 167 -7.11 -11.99 -19.13
N SER A 168 -6.08 -12.23 -19.95
CA SER A 168 -5.75 -13.59 -20.44
C SER A 168 -5.27 -14.55 -19.36
N TYR A 169 -4.85 -14.03 -18.20
CA TYR A 169 -4.46 -14.79 -17.00
C TYR A 169 -5.55 -14.79 -15.91
N ASP A 170 -6.80 -14.50 -16.27
CA ASP A 170 -7.96 -14.42 -15.38
C ASP A 170 -7.81 -13.39 -14.25
N CYS A 171 -6.96 -12.38 -14.45
CA CYS A 171 -6.77 -11.30 -13.50
C CYS A 171 -7.66 -10.10 -13.87
N LYS A 172 -8.07 -9.34 -12.85
CA LYS A 172 -8.83 -8.11 -13.05
C LYS A 172 -7.95 -7.05 -13.75
N PRO A 173 -8.44 -6.38 -14.82
CA PRO A 173 -7.75 -5.24 -15.42
C PRO A 173 -7.52 -4.10 -14.42
N LEU A 174 -6.51 -3.27 -14.68
CA LEU A 174 -6.14 -2.13 -13.82
C LEU A 174 -7.18 -1.01 -13.86
N THR A 175 -7.87 -0.86 -14.99
CA THR A 175 -8.85 0.20 -15.28
C THR A 175 -10.19 -0.41 -15.67
N ASN A 176 -11.18 0.42 -16.02
CA ASN A 176 -12.49 -0.03 -16.52
C ASN A 176 -12.41 -0.52 -17.98
N TRP A 177 -11.38 -1.31 -18.29
CA TRP A 177 -11.06 -1.82 -19.61
C TRP A 177 -12.21 -2.69 -20.14
N ARG A 178 -12.64 -2.43 -21.38
CA ARG A 178 -13.81 -3.08 -21.98
C ARG A 178 -13.48 -4.19 -22.98
N GLY A 179 -12.21 -4.53 -23.16
CA GLY A 179 -11.77 -5.42 -24.23
C GLY A 179 -11.92 -4.75 -25.59
N ASN A 180 -10.88 -4.80 -26.42
CA ASN A 180 -11.09 -4.53 -27.83
C ASN A 180 -11.97 -5.67 -28.39
N LYS A 181 -13.21 -5.34 -28.75
CA LYS A 181 -14.01 -6.17 -29.66
C LYS A 181 -13.38 -6.19 -31.03
#